data_AF-A0A6J0UVP3-F1
#
_entry.id   AF-A0A6J0UVP3-F1
#
_cell.length_a   1.000
_cell.length_b   1.000
_cell.length_c   1.000
_cell.angle_alpha   90.00
_cell.angle_beta   90.00
_cell.angle_gamma   90.00
#
_symmetry.space_group_name_H-M   'P 1'
#
loop_
_entity.id
_entity.type
_entity.pdbx_description
1 polymer ?
#
loop_
_entity_poly.entity_id
_entity_poly.type
_entity_poly.pdbx_seq_one_letter_code
_entity_poly.pdbx_strand_id
1 'polypeptide(L)'
;MEAEMDENEWRYHGEGNKSLVVSHRQRCVVLRFLKFPPNRNKTPEEIFHHLQNIVYFGKHIMKHFFGEKYVHHGEVVQLPFNFVKQLCLKIQSERPESRCNKEMDALSGYALCLPNLTKLHFVEHRPMLCVEIKPKCGFLPFSSHISQEIKHKVCRYCMHQHLKVAKGKWKQLSKYCPLDLFSGNKQRMHFALKSLLQEAQNNLKIFKNGELIYGCKDNDDTFSDLNELAHHLKPFFFPSNGLVSGPHCTRTVLKELIHVITTVLLSTTEACKAGDMKTVPSSQGRSYCEASAFSKELVKNGKNKTESGLPKGCVLYKTLQVQMLDMLDIEGVYPLHNRVEQYLEEFPKERNMLQIDGPYDELFYEKLLDLSCEDDGTVGYALRKVQQYRVAMTAKDCSIMIALSPCQQDECSEQRPVVLTSKSRFIFSLSVLDLDLKPYESIHHQYRLDEKIVNYYLKNTQAKDDSLMSNLLKENEDCTLVLHKM
;
A
#
# COMPACT_ATOMS: atom_id res chain seq x y z
N MET A 1 2.98 21.28 -37.64
CA MET A 1 1.94 20.28 -37.38
C MET A 1 2.31 19.59 -36.08
N GLU A 2 1.70 20.00 -34.97
CA GLU A 2 1.73 19.18 -33.76
C GLU A 2 1.04 17.86 -34.11
N ALA A 3 1.68 16.72 -33.83
CA ALA A 3 1.04 15.43 -34.03
C ALA A 3 -0.22 15.39 -33.15
N GLU A 4 -1.40 15.34 -33.76
CA GLU A 4 -2.66 15.25 -33.03
C GLU A 4 -2.66 13.96 -32.19
N MET A 5 -2.85 14.11 -30.88
CA MET A 5 -2.99 12.96 -29.98
C MET A 5 -4.35 12.31 -30.21
N ASP A 6 -4.39 11.01 -30.50
CA ASP A 6 -5.61 10.24 -30.71
C ASP A 6 -6.09 9.58 -29.40
N GLU A 7 -7.31 9.90 -28.95
CA GLU A 7 -7.94 9.31 -27.77
C GLU A 7 -8.16 7.80 -27.89
N ASN A 8 -8.20 7.27 -29.13
CA ASN A 8 -8.40 5.84 -29.39
C ASN A 8 -7.20 4.98 -29.00
N GLU A 9 -6.01 5.58 -28.96
CA GLU A 9 -4.76 4.95 -28.53
C GLU A 9 -4.66 4.74 -27.02
N TRP A 10 -5.57 5.35 -26.25
CA TRP A 10 -5.60 5.27 -24.78
C TRP A 10 -6.75 4.40 -24.30
N ARG A 11 -6.57 3.72 -23.16
CA ARG A 11 -7.61 2.91 -22.49
C ARG A 11 -7.63 3.21 -21.00
N TYR A 12 -8.79 3.08 -20.37
CA TYR A 12 -8.88 3.16 -18.91
C TYR A 12 -7.96 2.09 -18.29
N HIS A 13 -7.18 2.49 -17.30
CA HIS A 13 -6.26 1.59 -16.59
C HIS A 13 -6.70 1.35 -15.14
N GLY A 14 -7.18 2.40 -14.48
CA GLY A 14 -7.70 2.32 -13.13
C GLY A 14 -7.84 3.70 -12.49
N GLU A 15 -8.56 3.77 -11.37
CA GLU A 15 -8.68 5.02 -10.63
C GLU A 15 -8.71 4.83 -9.11
N GLY A 16 -8.29 5.87 -8.42
CA GLY A 16 -8.47 6.03 -6.99
C GLY A 16 -9.48 7.13 -6.68
N ASN A 17 -9.54 7.53 -5.41
CA ASN A 17 -10.40 8.63 -4.98
C ASN A 17 -9.86 10.02 -5.40
N LYS A 18 -8.58 10.14 -5.76
CA LYS A 18 -7.91 11.42 -6.05
C LYS A 18 -7.39 11.54 -7.48
N SER A 19 -7.23 10.43 -8.18
CA SER A 19 -6.64 10.42 -9.52
C SER A 19 -7.22 9.30 -10.37
N LEU A 20 -7.22 9.50 -11.68
CA LEU A 20 -7.58 8.52 -12.70
C LEU A 20 -6.35 8.27 -13.59
N VAL A 21 -6.16 7.02 -14.02
CA VAL A 21 -5.04 6.62 -14.86
C VAL A 21 -5.56 6.01 -16.17
N VAL A 22 -5.02 6.47 -17.29
CA VAL A 22 -5.19 5.85 -18.62
C VAL A 22 -3.86 5.32 -19.10
N SER A 23 -3.88 4.21 -19.84
CA SER A 23 -2.67 3.59 -20.40
C SER A 23 -2.69 3.67 -21.92
N HIS A 24 -1.51 3.92 -22.51
CA HIS A 24 -1.36 3.86 -23.95
C HIS A 24 -1.37 2.40 -24.43
N ARG A 25 -1.95 2.14 -25.60
CA ARG A 25 -2.07 0.78 -26.17
C ARG A 25 -0.70 0.21 -26.57
N GLN A 26 0.06 0.98 -27.35
CA GLN A 26 1.37 0.59 -27.89
C GLN A 26 2.54 0.97 -26.98
N ARG A 27 2.68 2.25 -26.60
CA ARG A 27 3.74 2.75 -25.73
C ARG A 27 3.58 2.30 -24.28
N CYS A 28 4.70 2.07 -23.58
CA CYS A 28 4.74 1.73 -22.16
C CYS A 28 4.63 2.96 -21.23
N VAL A 29 3.61 3.79 -21.46
CA VAL A 29 3.34 4.99 -20.67
C VAL A 29 1.89 5.03 -20.20
N VAL A 30 1.66 5.74 -19.09
CA VAL A 30 0.35 6.06 -18.56
C VAL A 30 0.24 7.56 -18.32
N LEU A 31 -0.96 8.10 -18.49
CA LEU A 31 -1.30 9.46 -18.06
C LEU A 31 -2.15 9.37 -16.81
N ARG A 32 -1.77 10.13 -15.80
CA ARG A 32 -2.48 10.23 -14.53
C ARG A 32 -3.05 11.62 -14.36
N PHE A 33 -4.37 11.70 -14.32
CA PHE A 33 -5.16 12.91 -14.15
C PHE A 33 -5.62 13.04 -12.70
N LEU A 34 -5.73 14.28 -12.21
CA LEU A 34 -6.37 14.56 -10.92
C LEU A 34 -7.89 14.39 -11.03
N LYS A 35 -8.53 14.14 -9.87
CA LYS A 35 -9.98 14.08 -9.74
C LYS A 35 -10.51 15.12 -8.77
N PHE A 36 -11.62 15.76 -9.13
CA PHE A 36 -12.27 16.78 -8.32
C PHE A 36 -13.78 16.50 -8.18
N PRO A 37 -14.42 16.96 -7.09
CA PRO A 37 -15.88 17.10 -7.07
C PRO A 37 -16.36 18.06 -8.17
N PRO A 38 -17.64 18.01 -8.60
CA PRO A 38 -18.17 18.83 -9.70
C PRO A 38 -17.94 20.34 -9.51
N ASN A 39 -18.04 20.84 -8.27
CA ASN A 39 -17.81 22.25 -7.94
C ASN A 39 -16.31 22.52 -7.69
N ARG A 40 -15.51 22.42 -8.76
CA ARG A 40 -14.06 22.67 -8.69
C ARG A 40 -13.76 24.16 -8.49
N ASN A 41 -13.00 24.47 -7.44
CA ASN A 41 -12.42 25.80 -7.19
C ASN A 41 -10.88 25.76 -7.27
N LYS A 42 -10.31 25.34 -8.40
CA LYS A 42 -8.85 25.40 -8.63
C LYS A 42 -8.53 25.90 -10.02
N THR A 43 -7.59 26.82 -10.13
CA THR A 43 -7.02 27.35 -11.37
C THR A 43 -6.11 26.33 -12.06
N PRO A 44 -5.86 26.45 -13.38
CA PRO A 44 -4.85 25.62 -14.06
C PRO A 44 -3.46 25.72 -13.42
N GLU A 45 -3.06 26.90 -12.96
CA GLU A 45 -1.77 27.16 -12.32
C GLU A 45 -1.63 26.40 -10.99
N GLU A 46 -2.68 26.37 -10.17
CA GLU A 46 -2.70 25.59 -8.93
C GLU A 46 -2.63 24.08 -9.20
N ILE A 47 -3.21 23.61 -10.31
CA ILE A 47 -3.14 22.21 -10.71
C ILE A 47 -1.74 21.84 -11.17
N PHE A 48 -1.14 22.67 -12.04
CA PHE A 48 0.24 22.52 -12.43
C PHE A 48 1.13 22.46 -11.19
N HIS A 49 1.07 23.46 -10.30
CA HIS A 49 1.87 23.46 -9.08
C HIS A 49 1.67 22.20 -8.21
N HIS A 50 0.43 21.71 -8.08
CA HIS A 50 0.16 20.47 -7.36
C HIS A 50 0.79 19.25 -8.03
N LEU A 51 0.72 19.10 -9.35
CA LEU A 51 1.36 18.00 -10.08
C LEU A 51 2.89 18.09 -9.98
N GLN A 52 3.46 19.29 -10.07
CA GLN A 52 4.88 19.55 -9.87
C GLN A 52 5.34 19.13 -8.48
N ASN A 53 4.55 19.45 -7.45
CA ASN A 53 4.83 19.03 -6.08
C ASN A 53 4.81 17.50 -5.92
N ILE A 54 3.94 16.77 -6.63
CA ILE A 54 3.97 15.30 -6.66
C ILE A 54 5.30 14.80 -7.25
N VAL A 55 5.75 15.38 -8.36
CA VAL A 55 7.03 15.01 -9.01
C VAL A 55 8.20 15.31 -8.09
N TYR A 56 8.24 16.51 -7.50
CA TYR A 56 9.34 16.96 -6.63
C TYR A 56 9.42 16.11 -5.37
N PHE A 57 8.29 15.81 -4.75
CA PHE A 57 8.24 14.92 -3.60
C PHE A 57 8.75 13.50 -3.94
N GLY A 58 8.36 12.97 -5.10
CA GLY A 58 8.88 11.70 -5.60
C GLY A 58 10.40 11.73 -5.81
N LYS A 59 10.89 12.80 -6.47
CA LYS A 59 12.28 12.98 -6.91
C LYS A 59 13.25 13.28 -5.76
N HIS A 60 12.88 14.18 -4.85
CA HIS A 60 13.75 14.74 -3.82
C HIS A 60 13.54 14.12 -2.44
N ILE A 61 12.40 13.45 -2.19
CA ILE A 61 12.12 12.88 -0.86
C ILE A 61 12.06 11.35 -0.96
N MET A 62 11.12 10.82 -1.75
CA MET A 62 10.87 9.38 -1.80
C MET A 62 12.01 8.60 -2.44
N LYS A 63 12.68 9.18 -3.45
CA LYS A 63 13.88 8.60 -4.06
C LYS A 63 15.00 8.35 -3.04
N HIS A 64 15.22 9.24 -2.08
CA HIS A 64 16.23 9.05 -1.03
C HIS A 64 15.85 7.96 -0.04
N PHE A 65 14.57 7.88 0.34
CA PHE A 65 14.11 6.85 1.27
C PHE A 65 14.09 5.44 0.67
N PHE A 66 13.66 5.30 -0.59
CA PHE A 66 13.49 4.00 -1.22
C PHE A 66 14.70 3.62 -2.09
N GLY A 67 15.29 4.56 -2.81
CA GLY A 67 16.31 4.33 -3.83
C GLY A 67 15.76 4.57 -5.24
N GLU A 68 16.65 4.97 -6.13
CA GLU A 68 16.35 5.37 -7.52
C GLU A 68 15.65 4.27 -8.32
N LYS A 69 15.97 3.01 -8.06
CA LYS A 69 15.40 1.88 -8.81
C LYS A 69 13.93 1.61 -8.49
N TYR A 70 13.43 2.06 -7.33
CA TYR A 70 12.07 1.75 -6.89
C TYR A 70 11.07 2.88 -7.15
N VAL A 71 11.51 4.12 -7.35
CA VAL A 71 10.62 5.29 -7.44
C VAL A 71 10.63 5.87 -8.84
N HIS A 72 9.45 5.93 -9.46
CA HIS A 72 9.24 6.50 -10.79
C HIS A 72 8.32 7.72 -10.67
N HIS A 73 8.90 8.92 -10.66
CA HIS A 73 8.16 10.16 -10.42
C HIS A 73 7.51 10.76 -11.68
N GLY A 74 7.97 10.37 -12.87
CA GLY A 74 7.47 10.89 -14.14
C GLY A 74 7.71 12.38 -14.32
N GLU A 75 6.94 12.98 -15.22
CA GLU A 75 6.96 14.41 -15.51
C GLU A 75 5.54 14.94 -15.73
N VAL A 76 5.36 16.25 -15.56
CA VAL A 76 4.09 16.91 -15.85
C VAL A 76 4.07 17.29 -17.32
N VAL A 77 2.99 16.90 -18.00
CA VAL A 77 2.80 17.15 -19.42
C VAL A 77 1.58 18.04 -19.63
N GLN A 78 1.69 18.95 -20.59
CA GLN A 78 0.56 19.72 -21.11
C GLN A 78 -0.03 18.97 -22.31
N LEU A 79 -1.35 18.89 -22.35
CA LEU A 79 -2.12 18.11 -23.31
C LEU A 79 -3.11 19.02 -24.05
N PRO A 80 -3.39 18.75 -25.34
CA PRO A 80 -4.43 19.49 -26.07
C PRO A 80 -5.80 19.33 -25.42
N PHE A 81 -6.52 20.44 -25.25
CA PHE A 81 -7.83 20.44 -24.59
C PHE A 81 -8.86 19.52 -25.26
N ASN A 82 -8.88 19.51 -26.60
CA ASN A 82 -9.78 18.64 -27.37
C ASN A 82 -9.52 17.15 -27.10
N PHE A 83 -8.25 16.73 -27.07
CA PHE A 83 -7.85 15.37 -26.73
C PHE A 83 -8.35 14.97 -25.33
N VAL A 84 -8.13 15.81 -24.31
CA VAL A 84 -8.54 15.49 -22.94
C VAL A 84 -10.07 15.39 -22.83
N LYS A 85 -10.81 16.26 -23.53
CA LYS A 85 -12.28 16.23 -23.57
C LYS A 85 -12.81 14.95 -24.21
N GLN A 86 -12.28 14.57 -25.38
CA GLN A 86 -12.67 13.32 -26.07
C GLN A 86 -12.33 12.09 -25.24
N LEU A 87 -11.12 12.06 -24.66
CA LEU A 87 -10.69 11.00 -23.76
C LEU A 87 -11.63 10.88 -22.55
N CYS A 88 -12.01 11.99 -21.92
CA CYS A 88 -12.93 12.00 -20.78
C CYS A 88 -14.28 11.36 -21.13
N LEU A 89 -14.87 11.72 -22.27
CA LEU A 89 -16.15 11.16 -22.72
C LEU A 89 -16.04 9.65 -22.98
N LYS A 90 -14.97 9.23 -23.65
CA LYS A 90 -14.72 7.82 -23.96
C LYS A 90 -14.60 6.97 -22.70
N ILE A 91 -13.75 7.38 -21.75
CA ILE A 91 -13.45 6.55 -20.57
C ILE A 91 -14.60 6.53 -19.56
N GLN A 92 -15.54 7.46 -19.62
CA GLN A 92 -16.58 7.61 -18.59
C GLN A 92 -17.43 6.35 -18.41
N SER A 93 -17.68 5.58 -19.48
CA SER A 93 -18.41 4.31 -19.44
C SER A 93 -17.58 3.14 -18.88
N GLU A 94 -16.24 3.25 -18.90
CA GLU A 94 -15.32 2.24 -18.36
C GLU A 94 -15.10 2.39 -16.84
N ARG A 95 -15.54 3.52 -16.27
CA ARG A 95 -15.35 3.86 -14.86
C ARG A 95 -16.36 3.13 -13.96
N PRO A 96 -15.93 2.60 -12.80
CA PRO A 96 -16.86 2.02 -11.84
C PRO A 96 -17.82 3.07 -11.28
N GLU A 97 -19.09 2.73 -11.13
CA GLU A 97 -20.13 3.65 -10.67
C GLU A 97 -19.79 4.29 -9.31
N SER A 98 -19.22 3.49 -8.39
CA SER A 98 -18.77 3.94 -7.07
C SER A 98 -17.66 5.01 -7.10
N ARG A 99 -17.03 5.25 -8.26
CA ARG A 99 -15.95 6.23 -8.46
C ARG A 99 -16.37 7.48 -9.22
N CYS A 100 -17.60 7.52 -9.74
CA CYS A 100 -18.15 8.60 -10.56
C CYS A 100 -18.63 9.81 -9.75
N ASN A 101 -18.54 9.78 -8.41
CA ASN A 101 -18.81 10.94 -7.55
C ASN A 101 -17.79 12.09 -7.70
N LYS A 102 -16.70 11.84 -8.42
CA LYS A 102 -15.67 12.83 -8.77
C LYS A 102 -15.32 12.68 -10.24
N GLU A 103 -14.99 13.80 -10.86
CA GLU A 103 -14.69 13.89 -12.28
C GLU A 103 -13.20 13.96 -12.54
N MET A 104 -12.78 13.48 -13.72
CA MET A 104 -11.42 13.68 -14.21
C MET A 104 -11.21 15.16 -14.52
N ASP A 105 -10.03 15.68 -14.23
CA ASP A 105 -9.67 17.03 -14.65
C ASP A 105 -9.55 17.13 -16.18
N ALA A 106 -10.61 17.64 -16.80
CA ALA A 106 -10.65 17.89 -18.23
C ALA A 106 -10.35 19.35 -18.61
N LEU A 107 -10.21 20.25 -17.62
CA LEU A 107 -10.16 21.70 -17.87
C LEU A 107 -8.76 22.31 -17.80
N SER A 108 -7.83 21.71 -17.04
CA SER A 108 -6.48 22.28 -16.90
C SER A 108 -5.57 22.00 -18.09
N GLY A 109 -5.80 20.89 -18.80
CA GLY A 109 -4.88 20.39 -19.83
C GLY A 109 -3.58 19.79 -19.26
N TYR A 110 -3.47 19.52 -17.95
CA TYR A 110 -2.28 18.94 -17.35
C TYR A 110 -2.50 17.51 -16.84
N ALA A 111 -1.48 16.67 -16.99
CA ALA A 111 -1.44 15.32 -16.43
C ALA A 111 -0.01 14.95 -16.02
N LEU A 112 0.12 13.88 -15.24
CA LEU A 112 1.41 13.23 -14.99
C LEU A 112 1.64 12.12 -16.01
N CYS A 113 2.75 12.18 -16.76
CA CYS A 113 3.23 11.10 -17.62
C CYS A 113 4.17 10.20 -16.82
N LEU A 114 3.80 8.92 -16.70
CA LEU A 114 4.50 7.92 -15.90
C LEU A 114 4.79 6.67 -16.75
N PRO A 115 5.85 5.91 -16.46
CA PRO A 115 6.06 4.62 -17.09
C PRO A 115 4.95 3.63 -16.71
N ASN A 116 4.50 2.83 -17.66
CA ASN A 116 3.54 1.76 -17.40
C ASN A 116 4.25 0.53 -16.80
N LEU A 117 4.27 0.45 -15.47
CA LEU A 117 4.94 -0.64 -14.75
C LEU A 117 4.27 -2.02 -14.94
N THR A 118 3.07 -2.06 -15.52
CA THR A 118 2.38 -3.33 -15.85
C THR A 118 2.78 -3.89 -17.21
N LYS A 119 3.55 -3.12 -18.01
CA LYS A 119 4.00 -3.49 -19.36
C LYS A 119 5.50 -3.28 -19.61
N LEU A 120 6.26 -2.74 -18.64
CA LEU A 120 7.70 -2.43 -18.74
C LEU A 120 8.46 -3.35 -19.71
N HIS A 121 8.86 -2.88 -20.88
CA HIS A 121 9.57 -3.73 -21.84
C HIS A 121 10.95 -4.14 -21.29
N PHE A 122 11.04 -5.30 -20.62
CA PHE A 122 12.32 -5.90 -20.24
C PHE A 122 13.07 -6.40 -21.47
N VAL A 123 12.31 -6.94 -22.43
CA VAL A 123 12.66 -7.42 -23.78
C VAL A 123 11.34 -7.45 -24.57
N GLU A 124 11.32 -7.02 -25.83
CA GLU A 124 10.13 -7.15 -26.69
C GLU A 124 9.68 -8.63 -26.78
N HIS A 125 8.35 -8.87 -26.84
CA HIS A 125 7.70 -10.18 -27.03
C HIS A 125 7.62 -11.18 -25.85
N ARG A 126 8.00 -10.83 -24.61
CA ARG A 126 7.82 -11.74 -23.46
C ARG A 126 6.53 -11.54 -22.68
N PRO A 127 5.88 -12.61 -22.21
CA PRO A 127 4.76 -12.48 -21.30
C PRO A 127 5.23 -11.88 -19.96
N MET A 128 4.40 -11.02 -19.39
CA MET A 128 4.66 -10.34 -18.13
C MET A 128 3.54 -10.61 -17.13
N LEU A 129 3.95 -10.87 -15.89
CA LEU A 129 3.07 -10.99 -14.74
C LEU A 129 3.43 -9.88 -13.75
N CYS A 130 2.47 -9.02 -13.42
CA CYS A 130 2.67 -7.98 -12.40
C CYS A 130 1.75 -8.21 -11.20
N VAL A 131 2.27 -8.02 -10.00
CA VAL A 131 1.55 -8.14 -8.74
C VAL A 131 1.66 -6.83 -7.99
N GLU A 132 0.53 -6.17 -7.77
CA GLU A 132 0.44 -4.94 -6.97
C GLU A 132 -0.08 -5.29 -5.57
N ILE A 133 0.69 -4.95 -4.54
CA ILE A 133 0.33 -5.18 -3.13
C ILE A 133 0.25 -3.84 -2.41
N LYS A 134 -0.83 -3.57 -1.69
CA LYS A 134 -0.95 -2.44 -0.77
C LYS A 134 -0.71 -2.93 0.66
N PRO A 135 0.53 -2.90 1.18
CA PRO A 135 0.90 -3.68 2.36
C PRO A 135 0.37 -3.11 3.68
N LYS A 136 -0.04 -1.84 3.71
CA LYS A 136 -0.48 -1.11 4.91
C LYS A 136 0.64 -0.93 5.94
N CYS A 137 0.30 -0.49 7.15
CA CYS A 137 1.23 -0.20 8.24
C CYS A 137 1.81 -1.48 8.85
N GLY A 138 3.13 -1.66 8.77
CA GLY A 138 3.85 -2.86 9.17
C GLY A 138 4.26 -2.94 10.65
N PHE A 139 3.92 -1.95 11.47
CA PHE A 139 4.25 -1.91 12.90
C PHE A 139 3.03 -1.59 13.77
N LEU A 140 3.15 -1.90 15.07
CA LEU A 140 2.23 -1.44 16.11
C LEU A 140 2.76 -0.14 16.69
N PRO A 141 1.90 0.87 16.91
CA PRO A 141 2.34 2.12 17.52
C PRO A 141 2.85 1.86 18.95
N PHE A 142 3.88 2.59 19.35
CA PHE A 142 4.66 2.37 20.57
C PHE A 142 4.82 3.62 21.44
N SER A 143 4.24 4.75 21.02
CA SER A 143 4.31 6.01 21.75
C SER A 143 3.59 5.93 23.09
N SER A 144 4.11 6.65 24.10
CA SER A 144 3.45 6.87 25.38
C SER A 144 2.24 7.81 25.28
N HIS A 145 2.03 8.50 24.16
CA HIS A 145 0.87 9.37 23.94
C HIS A 145 -0.43 8.61 23.66
N ILE A 146 -0.38 7.28 23.53
CA ILE A 146 -1.51 6.46 23.16
C ILE A 146 -2.40 6.24 24.39
N SER A 147 -3.67 6.62 24.28
CA SER A 147 -4.65 6.47 25.37
C SER A 147 -5.22 5.06 25.51
N GLN A 148 -5.33 4.31 24.40
CA GLN A 148 -6.00 3.01 24.36
C GLN A 148 -4.99 1.86 24.20
N GLU A 149 -4.86 1.02 25.23
CA GLU A 149 -3.87 -0.09 25.27
C GLU A 149 -4.01 -1.07 24.08
N ILE A 150 -5.22 -1.23 23.54
CA ILE A 150 -5.47 -2.13 22.40
C ILE A 150 -4.64 -1.77 21.17
N LYS A 151 -4.27 -0.49 20.99
CA LYS A 151 -3.44 -0.03 19.87
C LYS A 151 -2.01 -0.60 19.94
N HIS A 152 -1.52 -0.94 21.14
CA HIS A 152 -0.24 -1.63 21.32
C HIS A 152 -0.31 -3.15 21.08
N LYS A 153 -1.52 -3.70 20.90
CA LYS A 153 -1.77 -5.16 20.80
C LYS A 153 -2.28 -5.57 19.42
N VAL A 154 -3.10 -4.72 18.79
CA VAL A 154 -3.77 -5.01 17.51
C VAL A 154 -3.48 -3.92 16.49
N CYS A 155 -3.08 -4.32 15.29
CA CYS A 155 -2.72 -3.36 14.26
C CYS A 155 -3.94 -2.63 13.68
N ARG A 156 -3.71 -1.40 13.21
CA ARG A 156 -4.75 -0.54 12.62
C ARG A 156 -5.51 -1.21 11.47
N TYR A 157 -4.85 -2.04 10.66
CA TYR A 157 -5.53 -2.77 9.59
C TYR A 157 -6.58 -3.75 10.13
N CYS A 158 -6.18 -4.61 11.08
CA CYS A 158 -7.07 -5.60 11.68
C CYS A 158 -8.25 -4.94 12.40
N MET A 159 -8.01 -3.86 13.17
CA MET A 159 -9.12 -3.12 13.81
C MET A 159 -10.08 -2.52 12.76
N HIS A 160 -9.54 -1.89 11.71
CA HIS A 160 -10.34 -1.23 10.68
C HIS A 160 -11.13 -2.21 9.80
N GLN A 161 -10.70 -3.48 9.68
CA GLN A 161 -11.48 -4.51 8.97
C GLN A 161 -12.89 -4.64 9.56
N HIS A 162 -13.03 -4.66 10.88
CA HIS A 162 -14.32 -4.77 11.56
C HIS A 162 -15.27 -3.63 11.17
N LEU A 163 -14.78 -2.39 11.21
CA LEU A 163 -15.58 -1.23 10.84
C LEU A 163 -15.95 -1.22 9.34
N LYS A 164 -15.06 -1.68 8.46
CA LYS A 164 -15.33 -1.72 7.01
C LYS A 164 -16.39 -2.76 6.66
N VAL A 165 -16.32 -3.95 7.24
CA VAL A 165 -17.32 -5.00 7.02
C VAL A 165 -18.68 -4.57 7.56
N ALA A 166 -18.72 -4.00 8.75
CA ALA A 166 -19.96 -3.49 9.33
C ALA A 166 -20.63 -2.38 8.52
N LYS A 167 -19.83 -1.57 7.80
CA LYS A 167 -20.31 -0.54 6.88
C LYS A 167 -20.66 -1.06 5.48
N GLY A 168 -20.63 -2.38 5.26
CA GLY A 168 -20.88 -2.99 3.96
C GLY A 168 -19.81 -2.70 2.90
N LYS A 169 -18.65 -2.13 3.29
CA LYS A 169 -17.57 -1.85 2.33
C LYS A 169 -16.93 -3.14 1.81
N TRP A 170 -16.90 -4.18 2.62
CA TRP A 170 -16.40 -5.51 2.26
C TRP A 170 -17.35 -6.57 2.82
N LYS A 171 -17.53 -7.67 2.08
CA LYS A 171 -18.46 -8.75 2.46
C LYS A 171 -17.98 -9.53 3.68
N GLN A 172 -16.66 -9.65 3.88
CA GLN A 172 -16.06 -10.41 4.98
C GLN A 172 -14.72 -9.86 5.46
N LEU A 173 -14.28 -10.31 6.64
CA LEU A 173 -12.99 -9.94 7.23
C LEU A 173 -11.84 -10.65 6.51
N SER A 174 -10.84 -9.89 6.08
CA SER A 174 -9.58 -10.47 5.59
C SER A 174 -8.74 -11.02 6.75
N LYS A 175 -8.16 -12.21 6.57
CA LYS A 175 -7.18 -12.80 7.50
C LYS A 175 -5.78 -12.20 7.39
N TYR A 176 -5.57 -11.30 6.43
CA TYR A 176 -4.31 -10.61 6.23
C TYR A 176 -3.96 -9.75 7.45
N CYS A 177 -2.72 -9.86 7.93
CA CYS A 177 -2.15 -8.94 8.90
C CYS A 177 -0.85 -8.35 8.32
N PRO A 178 -0.70 -7.01 8.28
CA PRO A 178 0.54 -6.39 7.82
C PRO A 178 1.77 -6.85 8.59
N LEU A 179 1.69 -7.00 9.91
CA LEU A 179 2.83 -7.44 10.72
C LEU A 179 3.37 -8.82 10.30
N ASP A 180 2.51 -9.69 9.74
CA ASP A 180 2.96 -10.99 9.22
C ASP A 180 3.75 -10.84 7.91
N LEU A 181 3.34 -9.92 7.04
CA LEU A 181 4.06 -9.60 5.80
C LEU A 181 5.40 -8.89 6.08
N PHE A 182 5.43 -7.99 7.07
CA PHE A 182 6.63 -7.25 7.47
C PHE A 182 7.51 -8.00 8.49
N SER A 183 7.23 -9.27 8.79
CA SER A 183 7.94 -10.01 9.83
C SER A 183 9.35 -10.45 9.46
N GLY A 184 9.65 -10.63 8.16
CA GLY A 184 10.85 -11.36 7.70
C GLY A 184 10.74 -12.89 7.83
N ASN A 185 9.76 -13.39 8.59
CA ASN A 185 9.49 -14.81 8.74
C ASN A 185 8.70 -15.33 7.52
N LYS A 186 9.34 -16.19 6.71
CA LYS A 186 8.73 -16.74 5.49
C LYS A 186 7.38 -17.43 5.73
N GLN A 187 7.16 -18.10 6.85
CA GLN A 187 5.88 -18.77 7.13
C GLN A 187 4.75 -17.74 7.36
N ARG A 188 5.03 -16.70 8.15
CA ARG A 188 4.10 -15.57 8.37
C ARG A 188 3.81 -14.84 7.06
N MET A 189 4.84 -14.53 6.28
CA MET A 189 4.69 -13.88 4.97
C MET A 189 3.85 -14.73 4.01
N HIS A 190 4.09 -16.05 3.95
CA HIS A 190 3.30 -16.96 3.13
C HIS A 190 1.81 -16.96 3.55
N PHE A 191 1.54 -16.97 4.86
CA PHE A 191 0.18 -16.90 5.38
C PHE A 191 -0.50 -15.57 5.03
N ALA A 192 0.22 -14.45 5.15
CA ALA A 192 -0.26 -13.12 4.81
C ALA A 192 -0.63 -13.03 3.31
N LEU A 193 0.27 -13.48 2.43
CA LEU A 193 0.04 -13.50 0.98
C LEU A 193 -1.10 -14.44 0.58
N LYS A 194 -1.19 -15.61 1.21
CA LYS A 194 -2.33 -16.52 1.02
C LYS A 194 -3.64 -15.87 1.44
N SER A 195 -3.64 -15.13 2.55
CA SER A 195 -4.83 -14.42 3.03
C SER A 195 -5.25 -13.29 2.08
N LEU A 196 -4.29 -12.59 1.47
CA LEU A 196 -4.56 -11.61 0.41
C LEU A 196 -5.12 -12.26 -0.86
N LEU A 197 -4.66 -13.45 -1.24
CA LEU A 197 -5.24 -14.23 -2.34
C LEU A 197 -6.63 -14.81 -2.00
N GLN A 198 -7.03 -14.86 -0.74
CA GLN A 198 -8.38 -15.30 -0.38
C GLN A 198 -9.35 -14.13 -0.32
N GLU A 199 -8.87 -12.98 0.15
CA GLU A 199 -9.67 -11.77 0.32
C GLU A 199 -8.82 -10.56 -0.08
N ALA A 200 -8.78 -10.30 -1.39
CA ALA A 200 -7.90 -9.31 -2.02
C ALA A 200 -8.26 -7.88 -1.64
N GLN A 201 -9.56 -7.59 -1.52
CA GLN A 201 -10.07 -6.24 -1.29
C GLN A 201 -9.38 -5.23 -2.22
N ASN A 202 -9.00 -4.05 -1.71
CA ASN A 202 -8.15 -3.10 -2.43
C ASN A 202 -6.66 -3.24 -2.07
N ASN A 203 -6.24 -4.42 -1.66
CA ASN A 203 -4.90 -4.72 -1.15
C ASN A 203 -4.05 -5.59 -2.09
N LEU A 204 -4.66 -6.28 -3.06
CA LEU A 204 -3.96 -7.11 -4.04
C LEU A 204 -4.60 -6.97 -5.43
N LYS A 205 -3.77 -6.75 -6.44
CA LYS A 205 -4.14 -6.86 -7.86
C LYS A 205 -3.08 -7.64 -8.61
N ILE A 206 -3.49 -8.42 -9.61
CA ILE A 206 -2.57 -9.16 -10.47
C ILE A 206 -2.91 -8.86 -11.93
N PHE A 207 -1.88 -8.54 -12.70
CA PHE A 207 -1.97 -8.18 -14.10
C PHE A 207 -1.18 -9.15 -14.96
N LYS A 208 -1.70 -9.48 -16.14
CA LYS A 208 -0.99 -10.21 -17.19
C LYS A 208 -0.91 -9.32 -18.41
N ASN A 209 0.30 -9.00 -18.87
CA ASN A 209 0.53 -8.12 -20.04
C ASN A 209 -0.21 -6.77 -19.95
N GLY A 210 -0.30 -6.20 -18.74
CA GLY A 210 -1.01 -4.94 -18.48
C GLY A 210 -2.54 -5.03 -18.42
N GLU A 211 -3.11 -6.23 -18.34
CA GLU A 211 -4.55 -6.47 -18.16
C GLU A 211 -4.81 -7.09 -16.78
N LEU A 212 -5.81 -6.56 -16.07
CA LEU A 212 -6.17 -7.02 -14.72
C LEU A 212 -6.83 -8.40 -14.80
N ILE A 213 -6.18 -9.41 -14.24
CA ILE A 213 -6.69 -10.80 -14.21
C ILE A 213 -7.19 -11.23 -12.82
N TYR A 214 -6.84 -10.50 -11.75
CA TYR A 214 -7.28 -10.81 -10.39
C TYR A 214 -7.24 -9.59 -9.46
N GLY A 215 -8.19 -9.50 -8.53
CA GLY A 215 -8.34 -8.41 -7.57
C GLY A 215 -9.77 -7.86 -7.56
N CYS A 216 -10.06 -6.89 -6.69
CA CYS A 216 -11.38 -6.28 -6.62
C CYS A 216 -11.69 -5.50 -7.90
N LYS A 217 -12.70 -5.96 -8.66
CA LYS A 217 -13.45 -5.13 -9.60
C LYS A 217 -14.43 -4.32 -8.75
N ASP A 218 -14.48 -3.00 -8.92
CA ASP A 218 -15.36 -2.11 -8.13
C ASP A 218 -16.86 -2.33 -8.48
N ASN A 219 -17.18 -3.22 -9.43
CA ASN A 219 -18.53 -3.68 -9.78
C ASN A 219 -18.80 -5.09 -9.19
N ASP A 220 -19.99 -5.24 -8.62
CA ASP A 220 -20.43 -6.31 -7.73
C ASP A 220 -20.32 -7.76 -8.28
N ASP A 221 -20.31 -8.68 -7.32
CA ASP A 221 -20.65 -10.12 -7.41
C ASP A 221 -19.73 -11.17 -8.05
N THR A 222 -18.64 -10.85 -8.73
CA THR A 222 -17.68 -11.91 -9.11
C THR A 222 -16.64 -12.14 -8.02
N PHE A 223 -16.85 -13.17 -7.19
CA PHE A 223 -15.79 -13.72 -6.34
C PHE A 223 -14.56 -13.98 -7.20
N SER A 224 -13.39 -13.54 -6.74
CA SER A 224 -12.16 -13.75 -7.49
C SER A 224 -11.83 -15.25 -7.53
N ASP A 225 -12.04 -15.90 -8.68
CA ASP A 225 -11.84 -17.33 -8.84
C ASP A 225 -10.35 -17.67 -8.84
N LEU A 226 -9.92 -18.36 -7.79
CA LEU A 226 -8.55 -18.85 -7.66
C LEU A 226 -8.18 -19.88 -8.73
N ASN A 227 -9.16 -20.61 -9.29
CA ASN A 227 -8.93 -21.57 -10.36
C ASN A 227 -8.65 -20.85 -11.68
N GLU A 228 -9.45 -19.82 -12.02
CA GLU A 228 -9.19 -18.94 -13.17
C GLU A 228 -7.82 -18.28 -13.05
N LEU A 229 -7.47 -17.72 -11.88
CA LEU A 229 -6.14 -17.18 -11.65
C LEU A 229 -5.05 -18.24 -11.88
N ALA A 230 -5.19 -19.43 -11.30
CA ALA A 230 -4.20 -20.49 -11.49
C ALA A 230 -4.06 -20.92 -12.96
N HIS A 231 -5.13 -20.87 -13.76
CA HIS A 231 -5.08 -21.10 -15.19
C HIS A 231 -4.20 -20.06 -15.90
N HIS A 232 -4.37 -18.77 -15.59
CA HIS A 232 -3.52 -17.71 -16.15
C HIS A 232 -2.05 -17.82 -15.73
N LEU A 233 -1.77 -18.29 -14.51
CA LEU A 233 -0.44 -18.39 -13.93
C LEU A 233 0.31 -19.67 -14.35
N LYS A 234 -0.39 -20.76 -14.66
CA LYS A 234 0.23 -22.06 -14.98
C LYS A 234 1.31 -21.97 -16.06
N PRO A 235 1.13 -21.25 -17.19
CA PRO A 235 2.17 -21.12 -18.22
C PRO A 235 3.45 -20.43 -17.74
N PHE A 236 3.37 -19.56 -16.73
CA PHE A 236 4.53 -18.88 -16.17
C PHE A 236 5.35 -19.79 -15.25
N PHE A 237 4.69 -20.56 -14.39
CA PHE A 237 5.38 -21.37 -13.37
C PHE A 237 5.73 -22.79 -13.84
N PHE A 238 4.92 -23.35 -14.74
CA PHE A 238 5.04 -24.71 -15.26
C PHE A 238 4.97 -24.71 -16.80
N PRO A 239 5.97 -24.14 -17.49
CA PRO A 239 6.02 -24.15 -18.95
C PRO A 239 6.09 -25.60 -19.47
N SER A 240 5.34 -25.87 -20.54
CA SER A 240 5.30 -27.20 -21.16
C SER A 240 6.52 -27.37 -22.07
N ASN A 241 7.65 -27.80 -21.50
CA ASN A 241 8.90 -28.02 -22.25
C ASN A 241 8.89 -29.33 -23.07
N GLY A 242 7.80 -29.62 -23.78
CA GLY A 242 7.64 -30.84 -24.60
C GLY A 242 7.36 -32.15 -23.83
N LEU A 243 7.45 -32.17 -22.50
CA LEU A 243 6.88 -33.24 -21.67
C LEU A 243 5.47 -32.85 -21.20
N VAL A 244 4.54 -33.80 -21.26
CA VAL A 244 3.15 -33.66 -20.77
C VAL A 244 3.19 -33.13 -19.33
N SER A 245 2.84 -31.87 -19.13
CA SER A 245 2.66 -31.29 -17.79
C SER A 245 1.53 -32.04 -17.12
N GLY A 246 1.85 -32.83 -16.09
CA GLY A 246 0.86 -33.48 -15.23
C GLY A 246 -0.14 -32.46 -14.67
N PRO A 247 -1.33 -32.89 -14.23
CA PRO A 247 -2.35 -31.98 -13.69
C PRO A 247 -1.82 -31.31 -12.40
N HIS A 248 -1.31 -30.09 -12.52
CA HIS A 248 -0.98 -29.26 -11.36
C HIS A 248 -2.26 -28.66 -10.81
N CYS A 249 -2.61 -29.01 -9.57
CA CYS A 249 -3.77 -28.42 -8.91
C CYS A 249 -3.52 -26.95 -8.57
N THR A 250 -4.61 -26.17 -8.51
CA THR A 250 -4.64 -24.73 -8.17
C THR A 250 -3.75 -24.39 -6.98
N ARG A 251 -3.77 -25.22 -5.93
CA ARG A 251 -2.98 -25.04 -4.71
C ARG A 251 -1.47 -24.99 -4.98
N THR A 252 -0.96 -25.81 -5.89
CA THR A 252 0.47 -25.86 -6.22
C THR A 252 0.91 -24.62 -6.98
N VAL A 253 0.10 -24.15 -7.94
CA VAL A 253 0.39 -22.93 -8.71
C VAL A 253 0.43 -21.70 -7.80
N LEU A 254 -0.55 -21.56 -6.92
CA LEU A 254 -0.60 -20.44 -5.97
C LEU A 254 0.55 -20.50 -4.94
N LYS A 255 0.99 -21.71 -4.55
CA LYS A 255 2.13 -21.87 -3.64
C LYS A 255 3.44 -21.38 -4.28
N GLU A 256 3.67 -21.66 -5.57
CA GLU A 256 4.83 -21.12 -6.29
C GLU A 256 4.75 -19.60 -6.42
N LEU A 257 3.58 -19.03 -6.73
CA LEU A 257 3.39 -17.58 -6.77
C LEU A 257 3.76 -16.93 -5.42
N ILE A 258 3.21 -17.46 -4.31
CA ILE A 258 3.49 -16.97 -2.96
C ILE A 258 4.99 -17.06 -2.65
N HIS A 259 5.63 -18.17 -3.03
CA HIS A 259 7.06 -18.36 -2.81
C HIS A 259 7.89 -17.34 -3.58
N VAL A 260 7.56 -17.07 -4.85
CA VAL A 260 8.25 -16.05 -5.66
C VAL A 260 8.07 -14.67 -5.06
N ILE A 261 6.83 -14.27 -4.75
CA ILE A 261 6.56 -12.96 -4.14
C ILE A 261 7.34 -12.79 -2.84
N THR A 262 7.33 -13.82 -1.96
CA THR A 262 8.06 -13.79 -0.70
C THR A 262 9.56 -13.60 -0.92
N THR A 263 10.15 -14.37 -1.85
CA THR A 263 11.58 -14.29 -2.16
C THR A 263 11.96 -12.93 -2.74
N VAL A 264 11.14 -12.38 -3.64
CA VAL A 264 11.33 -11.06 -4.24
C VAL A 264 11.22 -9.95 -3.19
N LEU A 265 10.22 -9.98 -2.31
CA LEU A 265 10.05 -8.99 -1.24
C LEU A 265 11.18 -9.03 -0.19
N LEU A 266 11.85 -10.18 -0.03
CA LEU A 266 13.03 -10.35 0.82
C LEU A 266 14.35 -10.06 0.08
N SER A 267 14.32 -9.85 -1.23
CA SER A 267 15.53 -9.60 -2.01
C SER A 267 16.13 -8.23 -1.69
N THR A 268 17.46 -8.17 -1.66
CA THR A 268 18.24 -6.93 -1.48
C THR A 268 18.90 -6.60 -2.81
N THR A 269 18.45 -5.56 -3.49
CA THR A 269 18.97 -5.19 -4.83
C THR A 269 20.06 -4.13 -4.80
N GLU A 270 20.47 -3.68 -3.62
CA GLU A 270 21.53 -2.68 -3.44
C GLU A 270 22.57 -3.18 -2.42
N ALA A 271 23.85 -3.05 -2.77
CA ALA A 271 24.89 -2.84 -1.77
C ALA A 271 24.62 -1.45 -1.19
N CYS A 272 23.95 -1.39 -0.04
CA CYS A 272 23.72 -0.12 0.64
C CYS A 272 25.06 0.62 0.72
N LYS A 273 25.12 1.87 0.26
CA LYS A 273 26.04 2.81 0.91
C LYS A 273 25.55 2.84 2.37
N ALA A 274 26.22 2.07 3.21
CA ALA A 274 25.97 2.03 4.64
C ALA A 274 26.30 3.44 5.16
N GLY A 275 25.29 4.32 5.26
CA GLY A 275 25.55 5.73 5.59
C GLY A 275 24.32 6.60 5.83
N ASP A 276 23.36 6.66 4.89
CA ASP A 276 22.51 7.88 4.84
C ASP A 276 21.16 7.83 5.58
N MET A 277 20.55 6.66 5.82
CA MET A 277 19.37 6.61 6.69
C MET A 277 19.77 6.30 8.13
N LYS A 278 19.68 7.30 9.02
CA LYS A 278 19.50 7.06 10.45
C LYS A 278 18.28 6.15 10.59
N THR A 279 18.52 4.88 10.93
CA THR A 279 17.43 3.93 11.18
C THR A 279 16.59 4.49 12.31
N VAL A 280 15.27 4.58 12.11
CA VAL A 280 14.38 4.87 13.22
C VAL A 280 14.61 3.78 14.26
N PRO A 281 14.92 4.13 15.53
CA PRO A 281 15.22 3.14 16.55
C PRO A 281 14.19 2.02 16.53
N SER A 282 14.65 0.77 16.42
CA SER A 282 13.76 -0.38 16.46
C SER A 282 13.03 -0.36 17.80
N SER A 283 11.73 -0.06 17.75
CA SER A 283 10.92 0.00 18.97
C SER A 283 10.93 -1.35 19.68
N GLN A 284 10.97 -1.34 21.01
CA GLN A 284 10.72 -2.50 21.88
C GLN A 284 9.27 -3.02 21.82
N GLY A 285 8.48 -2.58 20.83
CA GLY A 285 7.09 -3.00 20.61
C GLY A 285 6.98 -4.46 20.18
N ARG A 286 5.80 -5.04 20.34
CA ARG A 286 5.52 -6.44 19.98
C ARG A 286 5.75 -6.67 18.48
N SER A 287 6.42 -7.78 18.13
CA SER A 287 6.65 -8.20 16.74
C SER A 287 5.45 -8.90 16.08
N TYR A 288 4.36 -9.09 16.83
CA TYR A 288 3.15 -9.76 16.38
C TYR A 288 1.88 -9.01 16.80
N CYS A 289 0.82 -9.21 16.03
CA CYS A 289 -0.50 -8.64 16.26
C CYS A 289 -1.43 -9.70 16.86
N GLU A 290 -2.12 -9.41 17.96
CA GLU A 290 -3.04 -10.38 18.61
C GLU A 290 -4.22 -10.79 17.72
N ALA A 291 -4.64 -9.91 16.80
CA ALA A 291 -5.67 -10.23 15.81
C ALA A 291 -5.16 -11.06 14.62
N SER A 292 -3.86 -11.35 14.52
CA SER A 292 -3.35 -12.24 13.47
C SER A 292 -3.87 -13.66 13.70
N ALA A 293 -4.44 -14.25 12.65
CA ALA A 293 -4.84 -15.65 12.67
C ALA A 293 -3.63 -16.61 12.73
N PHE A 294 -2.44 -16.18 12.31
CA PHE A 294 -1.23 -17.00 12.36
C PHE A 294 -0.75 -17.25 13.79
N SER A 295 -0.84 -16.26 14.68
CA SER A 295 -0.45 -16.40 16.09
C SER A 295 -1.27 -17.47 16.82
N LYS A 296 -2.56 -17.64 16.47
CA LYS A 296 -3.41 -18.71 17.03
C LYS A 296 -2.98 -20.12 16.60
N GLU A 297 -2.36 -20.26 15.42
CA GLU A 297 -1.85 -21.54 14.92
C GLU A 297 -0.48 -21.91 15.53
N LEU A 298 0.35 -20.92 15.86
CA LEU A 298 1.66 -21.10 16.51
C LEU A 298 1.56 -21.48 17.98
N VAL A 299 0.59 -20.93 18.73
CA VAL A 299 0.38 -21.27 20.16
C VAL A 299 0.08 -22.78 20.35
N LYS A 300 -0.44 -23.46 19.32
CA LYS A 300 -0.63 -24.91 19.33
C LYS A 300 0.66 -25.73 19.10
N ASN A 301 1.70 -25.11 18.52
CA ASN A 301 2.93 -25.77 18.08
C ASN A 301 4.16 -25.07 18.69
N GLY A 302 4.43 -25.31 19.97
CA GLY A 302 5.45 -24.61 20.78
C GLY A 302 6.91 -24.73 20.31
N LYS A 303 7.30 -24.01 19.26
CA LYS A 303 8.71 -23.83 18.86
C LYS A 303 8.99 -22.36 18.55
N ASN A 304 9.47 -21.61 19.54
CA ASN A 304 10.03 -20.28 19.37
C ASN A 304 11.39 -20.37 18.66
N LYS A 305 11.39 -20.41 17.32
CA LYS A 305 12.60 -20.07 16.55
C LYS A 305 12.78 -18.56 16.57
N THR A 306 14.00 -18.11 16.84
CA THR A 306 14.46 -16.72 16.75
C THR A 306 13.96 -16.10 15.44
N GLU A 307 13.07 -15.12 15.52
CA GLU A 307 12.55 -14.43 14.34
C GLU A 307 13.69 -13.63 13.69
N SER A 308 14.07 -14.00 12.47
CA SER A 308 14.94 -13.15 11.65
C SER A 308 14.06 -12.04 11.07
N GLY A 309 14.36 -10.79 11.45
CA GLY A 309 13.66 -9.61 10.92
C GLY A 309 13.89 -9.41 9.43
N LEU A 310 13.28 -8.37 8.85
CA LEU A 310 13.43 -8.04 7.43
C LEU A 310 14.89 -7.72 7.06
N PRO A 311 15.38 -8.17 5.89
CA PRO A 311 16.67 -7.75 5.35
C PRO A 311 16.71 -6.23 5.16
N LYS A 312 17.74 -5.55 5.70
CA LYS A 312 17.84 -4.08 5.70
C LYS A 312 17.78 -3.44 4.31
N GLY A 313 18.21 -4.15 3.27
CA GLY A 313 18.21 -3.65 1.90
C GLY A 313 16.92 -3.93 1.11
N CYS A 314 15.94 -4.64 1.68
CA CYS A 314 14.73 -5.00 0.93
C CYS A 314 13.68 -3.88 0.95
N VAL A 315 12.81 -3.87 -0.07
CA VAL A 315 11.79 -2.83 -0.23
C VAL A 315 10.82 -2.75 0.95
N LEU A 316 10.50 -3.88 1.59
CA LEU A 316 9.63 -3.89 2.78
C LEU A 316 10.31 -3.21 3.96
N TYR A 317 11.61 -3.43 4.18
CA TYR A 317 12.33 -2.77 5.27
C TYR A 317 12.38 -1.25 5.06
N LYS A 318 12.73 -0.82 3.84
CA LYS A 318 12.74 0.62 3.50
C LYS A 318 11.36 1.25 3.67
N THR A 319 10.31 0.58 3.20
CA THR A 319 8.91 1.00 3.43
C THR A 319 8.62 1.16 4.92
N LEU A 320 8.98 0.16 5.73
CA LEU A 320 8.74 0.17 7.17
C LEU A 320 9.46 1.33 7.86
N GLN A 321 10.71 1.63 7.48
CA GLN A 321 11.46 2.76 8.05
C GLN A 321 10.76 4.10 7.78
N VAL A 322 10.23 4.32 6.58
CA VAL A 322 9.46 5.55 6.27
C VAL A 322 8.14 5.57 7.05
N GLN A 323 7.46 4.43 7.20
CA GLN A 323 6.24 4.34 8.01
C GLN A 323 6.50 4.69 9.48
N MET A 324 7.68 4.36 10.00
CA MET A 324 8.08 4.61 11.39
C MET A 324 8.45 6.07 11.68
N LEU A 325 8.47 6.96 10.68
CA LEU A 325 8.50 8.41 10.93
C LEU A 325 7.28 8.89 11.75
N ASP A 326 6.19 8.10 11.77
CA ASP A 326 5.11 8.25 12.73
C ASP A 326 5.50 7.66 14.10
N MET A 327 6.33 8.40 14.83
CA MET A 327 6.85 7.99 16.14
C MET A 327 5.90 8.28 17.31
N LEU A 328 5.01 9.27 17.14
CA LEU A 328 4.14 9.77 18.22
C LEU A 328 2.72 9.19 18.16
N ASP A 329 2.39 8.43 17.11
CA ASP A 329 1.02 8.10 16.73
C ASP A 329 0.16 9.35 16.46
N ILE A 330 -0.99 9.19 15.80
CA ILE A 330 -1.90 10.32 15.55
C ILE A 330 -2.37 11.00 16.84
N GLU A 331 -2.45 10.27 17.96
CA GLU A 331 -2.80 10.85 19.27
C GLU A 331 -1.73 11.83 19.78
N GLY A 332 -0.44 11.56 19.54
CA GLY A 332 0.64 12.49 19.87
C GLY A 332 0.89 13.57 18.81
N VAL A 333 0.60 13.30 17.54
CA VAL A 333 0.75 14.28 16.44
C VAL A 333 -0.36 15.33 16.45
N TYR A 334 -1.60 14.96 16.81
CA TYR A 334 -2.75 15.86 16.71
C TYR A 334 -2.63 17.14 17.58
N PRO A 335 -2.13 17.09 18.83
CA PRO A 335 -1.82 18.30 19.60
C PRO A 335 -0.77 19.20 18.93
N LEU A 336 0.26 18.62 18.31
CA LEU A 336 1.29 19.36 17.59
C LEU A 336 0.73 20.03 16.33
N HIS A 337 -0.14 19.34 15.60
CA HIS A 337 -0.89 19.92 14.50
C HIS A 337 -1.72 21.13 14.95
N ASN A 338 -2.43 21.04 16.08
CA ASN A 338 -3.21 22.17 16.59
C ASN A 338 -2.34 23.36 17.00
N ARG A 339 -1.12 23.13 17.52
CA ARG A 339 -0.15 24.20 17.79
C ARG A 339 0.25 24.93 16.50
N VAL A 340 0.47 24.20 15.40
CA VAL A 340 0.77 24.79 14.10
C VAL A 340 -0.45 25.55 13.56
N GLU A 341 -1.65 25.00 13.68
CA GLU A 341 -2.88 25.69 13.27
C GLU A 341 -3.08 27.02 14.01
N GLN A 342 -2.93 27.02 15.34
CA GLN A 342 -3.03 28.24 16.15
C GLN A 342 -2.03 29.31 15.69
N TYR A 343 -0.79 28.91 15.40
CA TYR A 343 0.21 29.81 14.85
C TYR A 343 -0.19 30.37 13.48
N LEU A 344 -0.75 29.54 12.59
CA LEU A 344 -1.20 29.97 11.27
C LEU A 344 -2.46 30.82 11.30
N GLU A 345 -3.32 30.68 12.31
CA GLU A 345 -4.45 31.58 12.54
C GLU A 345 -3.97 33.00 12.86
N GLU A 346 -2.92 33.13 13.67
CA GLU A 346 -2.28 34.40 14.00
C GLU A 346 -1.42 34.95 12.85
N PHE A 347 -0.71 34.08 12.12
CA PHE A 347 0.22 34.42 11.05
C PHE A 347 -0.06 33.70 9.71
N PRO A 348 -1.20 33.96 9.03
CA PRO A 348 -1.60 33.21 7.83
C PRO A 348 -0.59 33.26 6.68
N LYS A 349 0.14 34.37 6.56
CA LYS A 349 1.14 34.58 5.48
C LYS A 349 2.37 33.66 5.63
N GLU A 350 2.61 33.11 6.82
CA GLU A 350 3.77 32.27 7.07
C GLU A 350 3.62 30.84 6.57
N ARG A 351 2.42 30.41 6.16
CA ARG A 351 2.20 29.06 5.59
C ARG A 351 3.18 28.72 4.47
N ASN A 352 3.44 29.68 3.58
CA ASN A 352 4.38 29.53 2.47
C ASN A 352 5.84 29.55 2.96
N MET A 353 6.17 30.40 3.93
CA MET A 353 7.52 30.49 4.52
C MET A 353 7.90 29.20 5.26
N LEU A 354 6.93 28.58 5.92
CA LEU A 354 7.07 27.30 6.62
C LEU A 354 7.10 26.09 5.66
N GLN A 355 6.95 26.31 4.35
CA GLN A 355 6.96 25.26 3.32
C GLN A 355 5.96 24.13 3.62
N ILE A 356 4.78 24.46 4.15
CA ILE A 356 3.78 23.43 4.52
C ILE A 356 3.34 22.64 3.29
N ASP A 357 3.09 23.33 2.19
CA ASP A 357 2.62 22.76 0.93
C ASP A 357 3.71 22.68 -0.15
N GLY A 358 4.97 22.77 0.26
CA GLY A 358 6.13 22.75 -0.61
C GLY A 358 6.80 24.13 -0.78
N PRO A 359 7.81 24.24 -1.66
CA PRO A 359 8.34 23.16 -2.51
C PRO A 359 8.98 22.04 -1.69
N TYR A 360 8.91 20.81 -2.20
CA TYR A 360 9.52 19.63 -1.57
C TYR A 360 10.93 19.40 -2.14
N ASP A 361 11.89 20.16 -1.62
CA ASP A 361 13.30 20.16 -2.03
C ASP A 361 14.19 19.35 -1.08
N GLU A 362 15.50 19.41 -1.28
CA GLU A 362 16.49 18.72 -0.44
C GLU A 362 16.50 19.24 1.02
N LEU A 363 16.24 20.54 1.25
CA LEU A 363 16.13 21.09 2.62
C LEU A 363 14.92 20.52 3.35
N PHE A 364 13.79 20.31 2.65
CA PHE A 364 12.65 19.60 3.23
C PHE A 364 13.05 18.18 3.64
N TYR A 365 13.83 17.47 2.84
CA TYR A 365 14.33 16.13 3.19
C TYR A 365 15.20 16.15 4.45
N GLU A 366 16.17 17.06 4.54
CA GLU A 366 17.06 17.20 5.70
C GLU A 366 16.29 17.42 7.01
N LYS A 367 15.23 18.26 6.97
CA LYS A 367 14.35 18.49 8.13
C LYS A 367 13.65 17.21 8.61
N LEU A 368 13.35 16.27 7.72
CA LEU A 368 12.71 15.00 8.09
C LEU A 368 13.67 14.05 8.82
N LEU A 369 14.98 14.21 8.68
CA LEU A 369 15.99 13.33 9.26
C LEU A 369 16.24 13.59 10.76
N ASP A 370 15.74 14.70 11.31
CA ASP A 370 15.80 14.94 12.75
C ASP A 370 14.73 14.11 13.49
N LEU A 371 15.20 13.02 14.09
CA LEU A 371 14.38 12.06 14.83
C LEU A 371 14.26 12.40 16.32
N SER A 372 14.61 13.61 16.78
CA SER A 372 14.44 13.99 18.18
C SER A 372 12.99 13.82 18.63
N CYS A 373 12.76 13.21 19.79
CA CYS A 373 11.41 12.94 20.32
C CYS A 373 11.00 13.90 21.45
N GLU A 374 11.92 14.70 21.96
CA GLU A 374 11.65 15.67 23.02
C GLU A 374 11.01 16.92 22.41
N ASP A 375 9.80 17.24 22.90
CA ASP A 375 9.08 18.45 22.51
C ASP A 375 9.69 19.66 23.22
N ASP A 376 10.34 20.54 22.46
CA ASP A 376 10.93 21.79 22.94
C ASP A 376 9.90 22.92 23.08
N GLY A 377 8.62 22.64 22.81
CA GLY A 377 7.52 23.60 22.86
C GLY A 377 7.41 24.50 21.62
N THR A 378 8.33 24.39 20.65
CA THR A 378 8.35 25.27 19.49
C THR A 378 7.34 24.87 18.40
N VAL A 379 6.99 25.82 17.54
CA VAL A 379 6.24 25.56 16.29
C VAL A 379 7.11 24.78 15.31
N GLY A 380 8.42 24.99 15.30
CA GLY A 380 9.37 24.28 14.44
C GLY A 380 9.38 22.76 14.71
N TYR A 381 9.45 22.36 15.98
CA TYR A 381 9.34 20.95 16.38
C TYR A 381 7.98 20.36 15.97
N ALA A 382 6.90 21.07 16.30
CA ALA A 382 5.55 20.61 15.98
C ALA A 382 5.34 20.41 14.48
N LEU A 383 5.76 21.39 13.66
CA LEU A 383 5.69 21.32 12.20
C LEU A 383 6.52 20.15 11.67
N ARG A 384 7.74 19.94 12.16
CA ARG A 384 8.57 18.81 11.74
C ARG A 384 7.88 17.47 11.98
N LYS A 385 7.30 17.26 13.17
CA LYS A 385 6.57 16.02 13.50
C LYS A 385 5.33 15.83 12.63
N VAL A 386 4.62 16.92 12.33
CA VAL A 386 3.50 16.91 11.39
C VAL A 386 3.95 16.51 9.97
N GLN A 387 5.09 17.03 9.50
CA GLN A 387 5.63 16.65 8.18
C GLN A 387 6.09 15.19 8.13
N GLN A 388 6.81 14.73 9.16
CA GLN A 388 7.20 13.32 9.33
C GLN A 388 5.97 12.40 9.31
N TYR A 389 4.89 12.79 10.00
CA TYR A 389 3.63 12.05 9.99
C TYR A 389 2.99 11.98 8.60
N ARG A 390 2.95 13.07 7.83
CA ARG A 390 2.39 13.08 6.47
C ARG A 390 3.18 12.15 5.53
N VAL A 391 4.50 12.15 5.64
CA VAL A 391 5.39 11.24 4.89
C VAL A 391 5.13 9.78 5.30
N ALA A 392 5.05 9.50 6.60
CA ALA A 392 4.70 8.17 7.12
C ALA A 392 3.33 7.68 6.61
N MET A 393 2.31 8.54 6.65
CA MET A 393 0.97 8.23 6.16
C MET A 393 0.95 7.96 4.65
N THR A 394 1.88 8.56 3.90
CA THR A 394 2.08 8.26 2.47
C THR A 394 2.62 6.84 2.31
N ALA A 395 3.67 6.46 3.04
CA ALA A 395 4.22 5.10 3.02
C ALA A 395 3.29 4.02 3.62
N LYS A 396 2.36 4.38 4.51
CA LYS A 396 1.32 3.46 5.02
C LYS A 396 0.25 3.14 3.97
N ASP A 397 0.12 4.00 2.96
CA ASP A 397 -0.88 3.89 1.89
C ASP A 397 -0.27 3.68 0.49
N CYS A 398 1.04 3.50 0.37
CA CYS A 398 1.69 3.20 -0.91
C CYS A 398 1.35 1.78 -1.40
N SER A 399 1.58 1.52 -2.68
CA SER A 399 1.52 0.18 -3.28
C SER A 399 2.93 -0.28 -3.67
N ILE A 400 3.20 -1.57 -3.63
CA ILE A 400 4.43 -2.20 -4.13
C ILE A 400 4.06 -3.01 -5.36
N MET A 401 4.65 -2.67 -6.51
CA MET A 401 4.51 -3.37 -7.76
C MET A 401 5.70 -4.33 -7.95
N ILE A 402 5.39 -5.59 -8.20
CA ILE A 402 6.35 -6.64 -8.55
C ILE A 402 6.09 -7.02 -10.00
N ALA A 403 7.03 -6.77 -10.91
CA ALA A 403 6.94 -7.27 -12.28
C ALA A 403 7.83 -8.49 -12.45
N LEU A 404 7.30 -9.54 -13.07
CA LEU A 404 7.95 -10.83 -13.31
C LEU A 404 7.90 -11.14 -14.81
N SER A 405 9.04 -11.47 -15.40
CA SER A 405 9.13 -11.94 -16.78
C SER A 405 10.01 -13.19 -16.87
N PRO A 406 9.56 -14.27 -17.54
CA PRO A 406 10.36 -15.48 -17.71
C PRO A 406 11.70 -15.21 -18.44
N CYS A 407 12.76 -15.90 -18.04
CA CYS A 407 14.06 -15.83 -18.72
C CYS A 407 14.69 -17.21 -18.96
N GLN A 408 15.45 -17.32 -20.06
CA GLN A 408 16.27 -18.50 -20.37
C GLN A 408 17.64 -18.43 -19.69
N GLN A 409 18.35 -19.56 -19.59
CA GLN A 409 19.64 -19.68 -18.90
C GLN A 409 20.74 -18.80 -19.53
N ASP A 410 20.78 -18.70 -20.85
CA ASP A 410 21.86 -18.05 -21.60
C ASP A 410 21.69 -16.53 -21.79
N GLU A 411 20.49 -16.00 -21.50
CA GLU A 411 20.18 -14.57 -21.65
C GLU A 411 20.46 -13.77 -20.36
N CYS A 412 21.03 -14.42 -19.36
CA CYS A 412 21.35 -13.82 -18.07
C CYS A 412 22.66 -13.00 -18.13
N SER A 413 22.82 -12.19 -19.17
CA SER A 413 23.93 -11.25 -19.29
C SER A 413 23.62 -9.98 -18.48
N GLU A 414 24.30 -9.89 -17.34
CA GLU A 414 24.65 -8.74 -16.52
C GLU A 414 23.53 -7.83 -15.92
N GLN A 415 23.56 -7.71 -14.59
CA GLN A 415 22.96 -6.67 -13.72
C GLN A 415 21.49 -6.75 -13.30
N ARG A 416 20.65 -7.67 -13.80
CA ARG A 416 19.23 -7.74 -13.38
C ARG A 416 18.97 -8.84 -12.34
N PRO A 417 18.16 -8.56 -11.30
CA PRO A 417 17.91 -9.55 -10.26
C PRO A 417 16.98 -10.65 -10.77
N VAL A 418 17.31 -11.90 -10.40
CA VAL A 418 16.61 -13.11 -10.84
C VAL A 418 16.05 -13.86 -9.64
N VAL A 419 14.86 -14.40 -9.78
CA VAL A 419 14.23 -15.30 -8.81
C VAL A 419 13.96 -16.66 -9.46
N LEU A 420 14.27 -17.72 -8.72
CA LEU A 420 14.13 -19.10 -9.16
C LEU A 420 12.87 -19.72 -8.58
N THR A 421 12.22 -20.59 -9.35
CA THR A 421 11.17 -21.50 -8.88
C THR A 421 11.58 -22.94 -9.11
N SER A 422 10.72 -23.87 -8.73
CA SER A 422 10.95 -25.30 -8.96
C SER A 422 11.14 -25.67 -10.43
N LYS A 423 10.56 -24.90 -11.36
CA LYS A 423 10.52 -25.22 -12.80
C LYS A 423 10.80 -24.04 -13.74
N SER A 424 10.86 -22.82 -13.22
CA SER A 424 10.97 -21.59 -14.01
C SER A 424 11.95 -20.61 -13.37
N ARG A 425 12.37 -19.62 -14.17
CA ARG A 425 13.25 -18.52 -13.74
C ARG A 425 12.62 -17.21 -14.20
N PHE A 426 12.63 -16.21 -13.33
CA PHE A 426 12.07 -14.89 -13.64
C PHE A 426 13.11 -13.81 -13.41
N ILE A 427 13.25 -12.91 -14.38
CA ILE A 427 13.76 -11.57 -14.12
C ILE A 427 12.64 -10.81 -13.43
N PHE A 428 12.99 -10.05 -12.40
CA PHE A 428 12.01 -9.24 -11.70
C PHE A 428 12.42 -7.78 -11.54
N SER A 429 11.42 -6.92 -11.34
CA SER A 429 11.62 -5.56 -10.88
C SER A 429 10.66 -5.23 -9.74
N LEU A 430 11.07 -4.30 -8.90
CA LEU A 430 10.30 -3.78 -7.78
C LEU A 430 10.09 -2.29 -7.99
N SER A 431 8.90 -1.81 -7.67
CA SER A 431 8.60 -0.38 -7.71
C SER A 431 7.58 -0.01 -6.65
N VAL A 432 7.64 1.22 -6.16
CA VAL A 432 6.69 1.77 -5.19
C VAL A 432 5.83 2.81 -5.89
N LEU A 433 4.52 2.66 -5.72
CA LEU A 433 3.46 3.46 -6.32
C LEU A 433 2.66 4.20 -5.24
N ASP A 434 1.79 5.12 -5.66
CA ASP A 434 0.91 5.90 -4.77
C ASP A 434 1.68 6.78 -3.75
N LEU A 435 2.75 7.44 -4.20
CA LEU A 435 3.65 8.22 -3.36
C LEU A 435 3.30 9.72 -3.25
N ASP A 436 2.05 10.12 -3.47
CA ASP A 436 1.62 11.50 -3.27
C ASP A 436 1.58 11.84 -1.78
N LEU A 437 2.28 12.91 -1.38
CA LEU A 437 2.25 13.36 0.01
C LEU A 437 0.82 13.59 0.48
N LYS A 438 0.48 13.05 1.67
CA LYS A 438 -0.83 13.29 2.26
C LYS A 438 -1.00 14.79 2.58
N PRO A 439 -2.17 15.37 2.26
CA PRO A 439 -2.41 16.80 2.49
C PRO A 439 -2.47 17.09 3.98
N TYR A 440 -2.01 18.29 4.35
CA TYR A 440 -1.93 18.74 5.74
C TYR A 440 -3.32 18.70 6.41
N GLU A 441 -4.36 19.14 5.72
CA GLU A 441 -5.74 19.24 6.22
C GLU A 441 -6.35 17.87 6.55
N SER A 442 -5.76 16.78 6.04
CA SER A 442 -6.27 15.43 6.32
C SER A 442 -5.95 14.92 7.73
N ILE A 443 -5.07 15.58 8.48
CA ILE A 443 -4.64 15.14 9.82
C ILE A 443 -5.83 15.10 10.79
N HIS A 444 -6.68 16.13 10.79
CA HIS A 444 -7.90 16.13 11.60
C HIS A 444 -8.81 14.94 11.27
N HIS A 445 -8.99 14.64 9.98
CA HIS A 445 -9.76 13.47 9.56
C HIS A 445 -9.12 12.16 10.03
N GLN A 446 -7.78 12.04 10.00
CA GLN A 446 -7.08 10.84 10.48
C GLN A 446 -7.29 10.61 11.97
N TYR A 447 -7.24 11.67 12.79
CA TYR A 447 -7.48 11.60 14.23
C TYR A 447 -8.90 11.08 14.52
N ARG A 448 -9.92 11.69 13.89
CA ARG A 448 -11.31 11.26 14.04
C ARG A 448 -11.58 9.86 13.51
N LEU A 449 -10.90 9.44 12.44
CA LEU A 449 -11.05 8.11 11.89
C LEU A 449 -10.41 7.06 12.81
N ASP A 450 -9.26 7.36 13.40
CA ASP A 450 -8.58 6.46 14.35
C ASP A 450 -9.45 6.19 15.58
N GLU A 451 -9.97 7.26 16.20
CA GLU A 451 -10.91 7.20 17.32
C GLU A 451 -12.12 6.29 16.99
N LYS A 452 -12.72 6.49 15.80
CA LYS A 452 -13.85 5.67 15.34
C LYS A 452 -13.47 4.20 15.15
N ILE A 453 -12.29 3.90 14.61
CA ILE A 453 -11.81 2.53 14.39
C ILE A 453 -11.62 1.81 15.73
N VAL A 454 -10.91 2.44 16.65
CA VAL A 454 -10.55 1.86 17.95
C VAL A 454 -11.80 1.65 18.81
N ASN A 455 -12.65 2.66 18.91
CA ASN A 455 -13.90 2.58 19.69
C ASN A 455 -14.84 1.51 19.13
N TYR A 456 -14.95 1.39 17.80
CA TYR A 456 -15.77 0.33 17.20
C TYR A 456 -15.20 -1.06 17.48
N TYR A 457 -13.88 -1.21 17.37
CA TYR A 457 -13.21 -2.49 17.63
C TYR A 457 -13.41 -2.95 19.07
N LEU A 458 -13.17 -2.07 20.06
CA LEU A 458 -13.35 -2.36 21.48
C LEU A 458 -14.78 -2.79 21.82
N LYS A 459 -15.79 -2.06 21.32
CA LYS A 459 -17.21 -2.41 21.52
C LYS A 459 -17.54 -3.79 20.95
N ASN A 460 -17.00 -4.12 19.78
CA ASN A 460 -17.26 -5.39 19.11
C ASN A 460 -16.53 -6.57 19.77
N THR A 461 -15.32 -6.36 20.33
CA THR A 461 -14.62 -7.41 21.07
C THR A 461 -15.26 -7.65 22.44
N GLN A 462 -15.61 -6.60 23.16
CA GLN A 462 -16.25 -6.72 24.47
C GLN A 462 -17.61 -7.43 24.38
N ALA A 463 -18.45 -7.09 23.39
CA ALA A 463 -19.72 -7.78 23.17
C ALA A 463 -19.56 -9.29 22.86
N LYS A 464 -18.45 -9.69 22.24
CA LYS A 464 -18.15 -11.11 22.00
C LYS A 464 -17.69 -11.82 23.26
N ASP A 465 -16.87 -11.16 24.08
CA ASP A 465 -16.42 -11.72 25.35
C ASP A 465 -17.60 -11.87 26.34
N ASP A 466 -18.49 -10.87 26.40
CA ASP A 466 -19.73 -10.94 27.21
C ASP A 466 -20.67 -12.06 26.72
N SER A 467 -20.82 -12.23 25.40
CA SER A 467 -21.61 -13.32 24.83
C SER A 467 -20.99 -14.71 25.10
N LEU A 468 -19.66 -14.84 25.05
CA LEU A 468 -18.96 -16.08 25.38
C LEU A 468 -19.08 -16.41 26.87
N MET A 469 -18.95 -15.42 27.75
CA MET A 469 -19.15 -15.59 29.19
C MET A 469 -20.59 -15.96 29.53
N SER A 470 -21.59 -15.36 28.87
CA SER A 470 -22.99 -15.74 29.02
C SER A 470 -23.27 -17.18 28.58
N ASN A 471 -22.62 -17.65 27.49
CA ASN A 471 -22.75 -19.03 27.03
C ASN A 471 -22.05 -20.03 27.97
N LEU A 472 -20.86 -19.68 28.49
CA LEU A 472 -20.14 -20.49 29.50
C LEU A 472 -20.90 -20.59 30.83
N LEU A 473 -21.59 -19.52 31.25
CA LEU A 473 -22.43 -19.54 32.44
C LEU A 473 -23.66 -20.44 32.26
N LYS A 474 -24.26 -20.46 31.06
CA LYS A 474 -25.37 -21.37 30.73
C LYS A 474 -24.95 -22.84 30.67
N GLU A 475 -23.76 -23.14 30.14
CA GLU A 475 -23.24 -24.53 30.12
C GLU A 475 -22.92 -25.06 31.54
N ASN A 476 -22.58 -24.19 32.49
CA ASN A 476 -22.31 -24.59 33.88
C ASN A 476 -23.57 -24.79 34.73
N GLU A 477 -24.74 -24.26 34.35
CA GLU A 477 -26.01 -24.52 35.06
C GLU A 477 -26.57 -25.93 34.77
N ASP A 478 -26.24 -26.51 33.61
CA ASP A 478 -26.65 -27.88 33.22
C ASP A 478 -25.79 -29.00 33.81
N CYS A 479 -24.71 -28.68 34.55
CA CYS A 479 -23.82 -29.66 35.19
C CYS A 479 -24.04 -29.74 36.71
N THR A 480 -25.29 -29.80 37.17
CA THR A 480 -25.58 -30.17 38.57
C THR A 480 -25.63 -31.69 38.70
N LEU A 481 -24.53 -32.29 39.15
CA LEU A 481 -24.37 -33.71 39.48
C LEU A 481 -25.42 -34.15 40.52
N VAL A 482 -26.35 -35.02 40.10
CA VAL A 482 -27.27 -35.73 41.00
C VAL A 482 -26.49 -36.82 41.74
N LEU A 483 -26.11 -36.54 42.98
CA LEU A 483 -25.60 -37.57 43.91
C LEU A 483 -26.77 -38.44 44.39
N HIS A 484 -26.85 -39.66 43.88
CA HIS A 484 -27.72 -40.69 44.44
C HIS A 484 -27.20 -41.13 45.82
N LYS A 485 -28.03 -40.98 46.86
CA LYS A 485 -27.80 -41.63 48.17
C LYS A 485 -27.97 -43.15 48.00
N MET A 486 -26.97 -43.91 48.46
CA MET A 486 -27.12 -45.33 48.79
C MET A 486 -27.90 -45.51 50.09
#